data_AF-A0A8D1P8J0-F1
#
_entry.id   AF-A0A8D1P8J0-F1
#
_cell.length_a   1.000
_cell.length_b   1.000
_cell.length_c   1.000
_cell.angle_alpha   90.00
_cell.angle_beta   90.00
_cell.angle_gamma   90.00
#
_symmetry.space_group_name_H-M   'P 1'
#
loop_
_entity.id
_entity.type
_entity.pdbx_description
1 polymer ?
#
loop_
_entity_poly.entity_id
_entity_poly.type
_entity_poly.pdbx_seq_one_letter_code
_entity_poly.pdbx_strand_id
1 'polypeptide(L)'
;MAQERPSPALEPEHVQQLLFSCREAKKSAYCPYSRFPVGAALLTGDGRIFSGCNIENACYPLGVCAERTAIQKAISEGYKEFRAIAIASDLQDDFISPCGACRQVMREAIFTQKNKLPPDPLDTRRWQGFQLEEYLIGQSIGQGCSAAVYEATMPVWPQNLEAAKSTRLLPGRGPEIIPQGEEEALAPQAPAFPLAIKMMWNISAGSSSEAILSTMSQELVPASRVALAGEYGAVPHRKSRSGPKQLAPHPNIIRVFRAFTSSVPLLPGALVDYPDVLPPRLHPEGLGHGRTLFLVMKNYPCTLRQYLRGNTPSPRLATVMTLQLLEGVDHLVQQGVAHRDLKSDNILVELDADGCPWLVIADFGCCLADERVGLQLPFTSWYVDRGGNGCLMAPEVSTACPGPRAVIDYSKADAWAVGALAYEIFGLSNPFYGQGRAHLESRSYQEAQLPALPESVPLDVRQLVRSLLQRDASKRPSARVAANVLHLSLWGEDTLALKNLKLDKMVGWLLQQSAATLLANRLTEKNCVETKMKMLFLANLEYEALSQAALLLYAWRAAPCQLM
;
A
#
# COMPACT_ATOMS: atom_id res chain seq x y z
N MET A 1 -23.26 -18.76 21.02
CA MET A 1 -24.14 -19.19 19.91
C MET A 1 -25.27 -18.18 19.79
N ALA A 2 -25.11 -17.15 18.96
CA ALA A 2 -26.19 -16.19 18.68
C ALA A 2 -27.12 -16.83 17.65
N GLN A 3 -28.39 -17.02 17.99
CA GLN A 3 -29.42 -17.48 17.06
C GLN A 3 -29.69 -16.36 16.05
N GLU A 4 -29.31 -16.58 14.79
CA GLU A 4 -29.72 -15.75 13.66
C GLU A 4 -31.25 -15.80 13.54
N ARG A 5 -31.91 -14.63 13.60
CA ARG A 5 -33.32 -14.53 13.21
C ARG A 5 -33.43 -14.73 11.70
N PRO A 6 -34.28 -15.63 11.19
CA PRO A 6 -34.47 -15.80 9.75
C PRO A 6 -35.01 -14.51 9.12
N SER A 7 -34.48 -14.16 7.95
CA SER A 7 -35.05 -13.10 7.11
C SER A 7 -36.53 -13.38 6.84
N PRO A 8 -37.42 -12.36 6.79
CA PRO A 8 -38.82 -12.58 6.46
C PRO A 8 -38.92 -13.33 5.13
N ALA A 9 -39.69 -14.42 5.12
CA ALA A 9 -39.88 -15.25 3.94
C ALA A 9 -40.48 -14.41 2.79
N LEU A 10 -40.08 -14.70 1.55
CA LEU A 10 -40.66 -14.06 0.37
C LEU A 10 -42.11 -14.50 0.19
N GLU A 11 -43.02 -13.53 0.00
CA GLU A 11 -44.43 -13.84 -0.28
C GLU A 11 -44.57 -14.66 -1.58
N PRO A 12 -45.48 -15.66 -1.63
CA PRO A 12 -45.68 -16.51 -2.80
C PRO A 12 -45.94 -15.74 -4.11
N GLU A 13 -46.65 -14.61 -4.02
CA GLU A 13 -46.94 -13.74 -5.16
C GLU A 13 -45.66 -13.17 -5.78
N HIS A 14 -44.71 -12.71 -4.95
CA HIS A 14 -43.42 -12.21 -5.43
C HIS A 14 -42.61 -13.31 -6.12
N VAL A 15 -42.67 -14.54 -5.60
CA VAL A 15 -41.99 -15.69 -6.22
C VAL A 15 -42.57 -15.98 -7.60
N GLN A 16 -43.90 -15.99 -7.73
CA GLN A 16 -44.57 -16.21 -9.02
C GLN A 16 -44.24 -15.09 -10.03
N GLN A 17 -44.28 -13.83 -9.60
CA GLN A 17 -43.93 -12.69 -10.45
C GLN A 17 -42.47 -12.77 -10.91
N LEU A 18 -41.54 -13.09 -10.01
CA LEU A 18 -40.12 -13.25 -10.35
C LEU A 18 -39.90 -14.36 -11.38
N LEU A 19 -40.55 -15.52 -11.19
CA LEU A 19 -40.47 -16.64 -12.13
C LEU A 19 -41.07 -16.31 -13.50
N PHE A 20 -42.18 -15.58 -13.53
CA PHE A 20 -42.77 -15.11 -14.77
C PHE A 20 -41.85 -14.13 -15.48
N SER A 21 -41.38 -13.09 -14.78
CA SER A 21 -40.52 -12.05 -15.36
C SER A 21 -39.17 -12.57 -15.87
N CYS A 22 -38.53 -13.51 -15.18
CA CYS A 22 -37.25 -14.06 -15.65
C CYS A 22 -37.45 -14.96 -16.89
N ARG A 23 -38.56 -15.71 -16.98
CA ARG A 23 -38.91 -16.51 -18.15
C ARG A 23 -39.25 -15.65 -19.37
N GLU A 24 -39.97 -14.55 -19.17
CA GLU A 24 -40.24 -13.59 -20.26
C GLU A 24 -38.96 -12.91 -20.73
N ALA A 25 -38.09 -12.48 -19.81
CA ALA A 25 -36.82 -11.85 -20.17
C ALA A 25 -35.91 -12.78 -20.99
N LYS A 26 -35.89 -14.07 -20.67
CA LYS A 26 -35.12 -15.09 -21.39
C LYS A 26 -35.44 -15.10 -22.89
N LYS A 27 -36.69 -14.85 -23.28
CA LYS A 27 -37.12 -14.81 -24.69
C LYS A 27 -36.45 -13.71 -25.51
N SER A 28 -35.93 -12.67 -24.85
CA SER A 28 -35.22 -11.56 -25.47
C SER A 28 -33.70 -11.72 -25.47
N ALA A 29 -33.17 -12.86 -25.01
CA ALA A 29 -31.74 -13.13 -24.98
C ALA A 29 -31.12 -13.03 -26.39
N TYR A 30 -30.02 -12.28 -26.50
CA TYR A 30 -29.20 -12.26 -27.70
C TYR A 30 -27.99 -13.17 -27.48
N CYS A 31 -28.12 -14.44 -27.88
CA CYS A 31 -27.08 -15.46 -27.66
C CYS A 31 -26.75 -16.29 -28.90
N PRO A 32 -26.33 -15.66 -30.03
CA PRO A 32 -26.09 -16.39 -31.28
C PRO A 32 -24.85 -17.31 -31.22
N TYR A 33 -23.93 -17.11 -30.27
CA TYR A 33 -22.69 -17.88 -30.17
C TYR A 33 -22.88 -19.12 -29.30
N SER A 34 -23.38 -18.96 -28.08
CA SER A 34 -23.60 -20.11 -27.18
C SER A 34 -24.91 -20.86 -27.46
N ARG A 35 -25.90 -20.19 -28.05
CA ARG A 35 -27.30 -20.65 -28.15
C ARG A 35 -27.90 -21.04 -26.81
N PHE A 36 -27.46 -20.38 -25.73
CA PHE A 36 -27.89 -20.64 -24.37
C PHE A 36 -28.61 -19.42 -23.79
N PRO A 37 -29.95 -19.35 -23.91
CA PRO A 37 -30.71 -18.20 -23.44
C PRO A 37 -30.90 -18.26 -21.91
N VAL A 38 -30.62 -17.14 -21.25
CA VAL A 38 -30.78 -16.97 -19.81
C VAL A 38 -31.56 -15.68 -19.55
N GLY A 39 -32.53 -15.75 -18.64
CA GLY A 39 -33.27 -14.60 -18.14
C GLY A 39 -33.15 -14.46 -16.63
N ALA A 40 -33.16 -13.23 -16.14
CA ALA A 40 -33.12 -12.90 -14.72
C ALA A 40 -34.17 -11.85 -14.37
N ALA A 41 -34.70 -11.91 -13.15
CA ALA A 41 -35.59 -10.91 -12.58
C ALA A 41 -35.18 -10.60 -11.14
N LEU A 42 -35.05 -9.33 -10.81
CA LEU A 42 -34.56 -8.81 -9.53
C LEU A 42 -35.66 -8.05 -8.81
N LEU A 43 -36.00 -8.47 -7.60
CA LEU A 43 -36.96 -7.80 -6.71
C LEU A 43 -36.23 -6.80 -5.80
N THR A 44 -36.69 -5.56 -5.81
CA THR A 44 -36.18 -4.45 -5.01
C THR A 44 -36.84 -4.37 -3.63
N GLY A 45 -36.29 -3.54 -2.74
CA GLY A 45 -36.80 -3.29 -1.38
C GLY A 45 -38.23 -2.75 -1.34
N ASP A 46 -38.63 -1.96 -2.35
CA ASP A 46 -39.96 -1.36 -2.51
C ASP A 46 -40.92 -2.21 -3.38
N GLY A 47 -40.50 -3.40 -3.80
CA GLY A 47 -41.35 -4.36 -4.50
C GLY A 47 -41.32 -4.28 -6.04
N ARG A 48 -40.52 -3.39 -6.63
CA ARG A 48 -40.37 -3.34 -8.11
C ARG A 48 -39.49 -4.47 -8.64
N ILE A 49 -39.80 -4.92 -9.85
CA ILE A 49 -39.05 -5.98 -10.54
C ILE A 49 -38.29 -5.42 -11.74
N PHE A 50 -36.98 -5.70 -11.76
CA PHE A 50 -36.10 -5.40 -12.88
C PHE A 50 -35.67 -6.69 -13.58
N SER A 51 -35.95 -6.79 -14.88
CA SER A 51 -35.60 -7.96 -15.67
C SER A 51 -34.40 -7.72 -16.58
N GLY A 52 -33.70 -8.80 -16.92
CA GLY A 52 -32.54 -8.80 -17.81
C GLY A 52 -32.35 -10.14 -18.49
N CYS A 53 -31.66 -10.13 -19.63
CA CYS A 53 -31.26 -11.33 -20.38
C CYS A 53 -29.78 -11.27 -20.72
N ASN A 54 -29.20 -12.40 -21.12
CA ASN A 54 -27.83 -12.41 -21.61
C ASN A 54 -27.74 -11.82 -23.03
N ILE A 55 -26.71 -11.02 -23.24
CA ILE A 55 -26.38 -10.40 -24.53
C ILE A 55 -24.93 -10.75 -24.83
N GLU A 56 -24.72 -11.48 -25.90
CA GLU A 56 -23.41 -11.94 -26.33
C GLU A 56 -22.79 -11.02 -27.36
N ASN A 57 -21.47 -11.09 -27.46
CA ASN A 57 -20.67 -10.40 -28.45
C ASN A 57 -19.57 -11.34 -28.92
N ALA A 58 -19.14 -11.23 -30.18
CA ALA A 58 -18.01 -11.99 -30.72
C ALA A 58 -16.75 -11.84 -29.84
N CYS A 59 -16.57 -10.65 -29.25
CA CYS A 59 -15.64 -10.44 -28.16
C CYS A 59 -16.32 -10.80 -26.83
N TYR A 60 -16.18 -12.05 -26.39
CA TYR A 60 -16.85 -12.56 -25.19
C TYR A 60 -16.76 -11.67 -23.93
N PRO A 61 -15.62 -10.99 -23.63
CA PRO A 61 -15.53 -10.07 -22.50
C PRO A 61 -16.49 -8.88 -22.56
N LEU A 62 -16.96 -8.49 -23.75
CA LEU A 62 -17.94 -7.41 -23.95
C LEU A 62 -19.39 -7.89 -23.80
N GLY A 63 -19.60 -9.20 -23.65
CA GLY A 63 -20.91 -9.77 -23.36
C GLY A 63 -21.34 -9.54 -21.89
N VAL A 64 -22.65 -9.55 -21.67
CA VAL A 64 -23.25 -9.39 -20.34
C VAL A 64 -24.25 -10.52 -20.06
N CYS A 65 -24.20 -11.05 -18.84
CA CYS A 65 -25.10 -12.12 -18.40
C CYS A 65 -26.41 -11.52 -17.85
N ALA A 66 -27.48 -12.31 -17.87
CA ALA A 66 -28.83 -11.88 -17.49
C ALA A 66 -28.90 -11.22 -16.11
N GLU A 67 -28.18 -11.78 -15.12
CA GLU A 67 -28.20 -11.29 -13.74
C GLU A 67 -27.57 -9.89 -13.65
N ARG A 68 -26.44 -9.69 -14.36
CA ARG A 68 -25.79 -8.38 -14.41
C ARG A 68 -26.66 -7.35 -15.12
N THR A 69 -27.32 -7.74 -16.21
CA THR A 69 -28.27 -6.87 -16.91
C THR A 69 -29.39 -6.39 -15.97
N ALA A 70 -30.02 -7.31 -15.22
CA ALA A 70 -31.10 -6.97 -14.29
C ALA A 70 -30.62 -6.06 -13.14
N ILE A 71 -29.47 -6.37 -12.54
CA ILE A 71 -28.90 -5.61 -11.41
C ILE A 71 -28.45 -4.22 -11.86
N GLN A 72 -27.71 -4.13 -12.96
CA GLN A 72 -27.22 -2.84 -13.45
C GLN A 72 -28.36 -1.93 -13.87
N LYS A 73 -29.42 -2.48 -14.48
CA LYS A 73 -30.63 -1.72 -14.79
C LYS A 73 -31.26 -1.13 -13.53
N ALA A 74 -31.52 -1.94 -12.52
CA ALA A 74 -32.10 -1.47 -11.26
C ALA A 74 -31.24 -0.36 -10.61
N ILE A 75 -29.91 -0.56 -10.55
CA ILE A 75 -28.98 0.43 -9.98
C ILE A 75 -28.99 1.73 -10.79
N SER A 76 -28.99 1.64 -12.12
CA SER A 76 -29.02 2.81 -12.99
C SER A 76 -30.30 3.63 -12.84
N GLU A 77 -31.39 2.98 -12.43
CA GLU A 77 -32.68 3.62 -12.12
C GLU A 77 -32.80 4.06 -10.64
N GLY A 78 -31.70 4.00 -9.88
CA GLY A 78 -31.62 4.52 -8.52
C GLY A 78 -31.90 3.50 -7.40
N TYR A 79 -32.16 2.24 -7.73
CA TYR A 79 -32.46 1.20 -6.75
C TYR A 79 -31.20 0.59 -6.17
N LYS A 80 -31.10 0.54 -4.84
CA LYS A 80 -29.92 0.02 -4.12
C LYS A 80 -30.24 -1.04 -3.06
N GLU A 81 -31.52 -1.31 -2.83
CA GLU A 81 -31.97 -2.33 -1.89
C GLU A 81 -32.66 -3.45 -2.66
N PHE A 82 -32.23 -4.70 -2.44
CA PHE A 82 -32.72 -5.86 -3.18
C PHE A 82 -33.09 -6.98 -2.22
N ARG A 83 -34.19 -7.68 -2.53
CA ARG A 83 -34.75 -8.76 -1.70
C ARG A 83 -34.48 -10.13 -2.28
N ALA A 84 -34.61 -10.30 -3.60
CA ALA A 84 -34.51 -11.60 -4.25
C ALA A 84 -34.16 -11.46 -5.73
N ILE A 85 -33.59 -12.51 -6.31
CA ILE A 85 -33.37 -12.64 -7.75
C ILE A 85 -33.80 -14.04 -8.21
N ALA A 86 -34.52 -14.14 -9.32
CA ALA A 86 -34.84 -15.40 -9.98
C ALA A 86 -34.12 -15.47 -11.33
N ILE A 87 -33.68 -16.67 -11.70
CA ILE A 87 -32.89 -16.92 -12.91
C ILE A 87 -33.47 -18.15 -13.62
N ALA A 88 -33.61 -18.09 -14.94
CA ALA A 88 -34.15 -19.17 -15.76
C ALA A 88 -33.29 -19.41 -17.00
N SER A 89 -33.14 -20.67 -17.39
CA SER A 89 -32.57 -21.14 -18.66
C SER A 89 -33.45 -22.23 -19.29
N ASP A 90 -32.96 -22.93 -20.31
CA ASP A 90 -33.62 -24.10 -20.93
C ASP A 90 -33.14 -25.45 -20.36
N LEU A 91 -32.31 -25.45 -19.32
CA LEU A 91 -31.94 -26.69 -18.64
C LEU A 91 -33.15 -27.25 -17.88
N GLN A 92 -33.51 -28.51 -18.17
CA GLN A 92 -34.67 -29.20 -17.57
C GLN A 92 -34.27 -30.04 -16.36
N ASP A 93 -33.12 -30.70 -16.42
CA ASP A 93 -32.65 -31.67 -15.40
C ASP A 93 -31.50 -31.15 -14.53
N ASP A 94 -31.09 -29.88 -14.72
CA ASP A 94 -29.97 -29.29 -14.00
C ASP A 94 -30.21 -27.82 -13.68
N PHE A 95 -29.55 -27.31 -12.64
CA PHE A 95 -29.63 -25.92 -12.24
C PHE A 95 -28.53 -25.10 -12.88
N ILE A 96 -28.88 -23.91 -13.37
CA ILE A 96 -27.85 -22.93 -13.71
C ILE A 96 -27.35 -22.23 -12.46
N SER A 97 -26.04 -22.12 -12.40
CA SER A 97 -25.35 -21.39 -11.35
C SER A 97 -24.80 -20.10 -11.96
N PRO A 98 -24.96 -18.94 -11.30
CA PRO A 98 -24.41 -17.69 -11.83
C PRO A 98 -22.90 -17.79 -12.05
N CYS A 99 -22.40 -17.16 -13.11
CA CYS A 99 -20.95 -17.14 -13.37
C CYS A 99 -20.21 -16.32 -12.30
N GLY A 100 -18.88 -16.48 -12.23
CA GLY A 100 -18.05 -15.78 -11.24
C GLY A 100 -18.27 -14.25 -11.22
N ALA A 101 -18.39 -13.63 -12.40
CA ALA A 101 -18.65 -12.19 -12.52
C ALA A 101 -20.04 -11.80 -11.98
N CYS A 102 -21.09 -12.59 -12.25
CA CYS A 102 -22.42 -12.34 -11.72
C CYS A 102 -22.49 -12.50 -10.21
N ARG A 103 -21.89 -13.57 -9.67
CA ARG A 103 -21.79 -13.78 -8.21
C ARG A 103 -21.09 -12.60 -7.54
N GLN A 104 -20.09 -12.04 -8.19
CA GLN A 104 -19.39 -10.85 -7.74
C GLN A 104 -20.30 -9.64 -7.60
N VAL A 105 -21.01 -9.31 -8.67
CA VAL A 105 -21.93 -8.18 -8.71
C VAL A 105 -23.06 -8.39 -7.70
N MET A 106 -23.61 -9.61 -7.60
CA MET A 106 -24.61 -9.94 -6.57
C MET A 106 -24.08 -9.73 -5.16
N ARG A 107 -22.84 -10.16 -4.85
CA ARG A 107 -22.22 -9.93 -3.54
C ARG A 107 -22.17 -8.44 -3.18
N GLU A 108 -21.72 -7.60 -4.11
CA GLU A 108 -21.55 -6.16 -3.90
C GLU A 108 -22.86 -5.37 -3.91
N ALA A 109 -23.82 -5.76 -4.75
CA ALA A 109 -25.08 -5.06 -4.88
C ALA A 109 -26.11 -5.51 -3.84
N ILE A 110 -26.13 -6.81 -3.49
CA ILE A 110 -27.22 -7.43 -2.70
C ILE A 110 -26.76 -7.71 -1.25
N PHE A 111 -25.51 -8.15 -1.03
CA PHE A 111 -25.09 -8.67 0.28
C PHE A 111 -24.27 -7.69 1.14
N THR A 112 -23.74 -6.61 0.58
CA THR A 112 -22.93 -5.62 1.31
C THR A 112 -23.72 -4.72 2.26
N GLN A 113 -25.05 -4.67 2.16
CA GLN A 113 -25.86 -3.88 3.11
C GLN A 113 -25.98 -4.54 4.50
N LYS A 114 -25.75 -5.85 4.62
CA LYS A 114 -25.84 -6.57 5.91
C LYS A 114 -24.51 -6.75 6.64
N ASN A 115 -23.38 -6.64 5.95
CA ASN A 115 -22.06 -6.64 6.56
C ASN A 115 -21.45 -5.23 6.50
N LYS A 116 -21.95 -4.32 7.33
CA LYS A 116 -21.07 -3.26 7.82
C LYS A 116 -20.01 -3.97 8.66
N LEU A 117 -18.81 -4.11 8.07
CA LEU A 117 -17.61 -4.41 8.86
C LEU A 117 -17.63 -3.51 10.12
N PRO A 118 -17.19 -4.01 11.28
CA PRO A 118 -16.83 -3.11 12.36
C PRO A 118 -15.92 -2.02 11.77
N PRO A 119 -16.12 -0.74 12.14
CA PRO A 119 -15.35 0.35 11.54
C PRO A 119 -13.87 0.00 11.65
N ASP A 120 -13.21 -0.09 10.49
CA ASP A 120 -11.76 -0.27 10.44
C ASP A 120 -11.14 0.85 11.27
N PRO A 121 -10.34 0.53 12.30
CA PRO A 121 -9.64 1.53 13.10
C PRO A 121 -8.55 2.26 12.30
N LEU A 122 -8.53 2.13 10.95
CA LEU A 122 -7.80 2.89 9.92
C LEU A 122 -8.73 3.60 8.89
N ASP A 123 -10.07 3.53 9.01
CA ASP A 123 -11.03 4.12 8.06
C ASP A 123 -11.11 5.65 8.16
N THR A 124 -10.28 6.32 7.37
CA THR A 124 -10.11 7.79 7.30
C THR A 124 -11.38 8.65 7.13
N ARG A 125 -12.57 8.07 6.85
CA ARG A 125 -13.82 8.82 6.59
C ARG A 125 -14.47 9.43 7.84
N ARG A 126 -14.02 9.09 9.05
CA ARG A 126 -14.62 9.54 10.34
C ARG A 126 -13.63 10.02 11.41
N TRP A 127 -12.40 10.36 11.03
CA TRP A 127 -11.31 10.59 11.99
C TRP A 127 -11.24 12.03 12.50
N GLN A 128 -11.48 12.18 13.81
CA GLN A 128 -10.95 13.24 14.69
C GLN A 128 -9.45 12.94 14.97
N GLY A 129 -8.62 13.89 15.40
CA GLY A 129 -7.18 13.68 15.65
C GLY A 129 -6.25 14.73 15.03
N PHE A 130 -6.54 16.03 15.14
CA PHE A 130 -5.66 17.09 14.62
C PHE A 130 -4.78 17.73 15.70
N GLN A 131 -4.97 17.31 16.94
CA GLN A 131 -4.27 17.81 18.10
C GLN A 131 -3.51 16.66 18.78
N LEU A 132 -2.34 16.96 19.33
CA LEU A 132 -1.51 15.95 19.99
C LEU A 132 -2.20 15.37 21.22
N GLU A 133 -3.01 16.20 21.87
CA GLU A 133 -3.81 15.92 23.06
C GLU A 133 -4.91 14.88 22.83
N GLU A 134 -5.25 14.60 21.57
CA GLU A 134 -6.19 13.55 21.18
C GLU A 134 -5.55 12.15 21.19
N TYR A 135 -4.22 12.06 21.39
CA TYR A 135 -3.47 10.82 21.36
C TYR A 135 -2.89 10.47 22.72
N LEU A 136 -3.01 9.19 23.11
CA LEU A 136 -2.24 8.62 24.19
C LEU A 136 -0.88 8.16 23.64
N ILE A 137 0.20 8.78 24.10
CA ILE A 137 1.58 8.44 23.72
C ILE A 137 2.12 7.34 24.63
N GLY A 138 2.61 6.27 24.03
CA GLY A 138 3.22 5.11 24.69
C GLY A 138 4.75 5.22 24.76
N GLN A 139 5.44 4.09 24.58
CA GLN A 139 6.89 4.02 24.68
C GLN A 139 7.58 4.59 23.43
N SER A 140 8.87 4.92 23.58
CA SER A 140 9.74 5.26 22.45
C SER A 140 9.99 4.01 21.61
N ILE A 141 9.69 4.08 20.31
CA ILE A 141 10.01 3.03 19.33
C ILE A 141 11.45 3.17 18.87
N GLY A 142 11.92 4.42 18.71
CA GLY A 142 13.28 4.72 18.32
C GLY A 142 13.46 6.18 17.90
N GLN A 143 14.71 6.54 17.66
CA GLN A 143 15.11 7.87 17.22
C GLN A 143 16.16 7.81 16.12
N GLY A 144 16.19 8.86 15.30
CA GLY A 144 17.17 9.07 14.26
C GLY A 144 17.68 10.51 14.25
N CYS A 145 18.42 10.86 13.20
CA CYS A 145 19.03 12.18 13.08
C CYS A 145 18.02 13.33 12.91
N SER A 146 16.76 13.02 12.56
CA SER A 146 15.76 14.02 12.18
C SER A 146 14.44 13.90 12.95
N ALA A 147 14.21 12.81 13.68
CA ALA A 147 12.96 12.56 14.37
C ALA A 147 13.08 11.46 15.44
N ALA A 148 12.10 11.39 16.34
CA ALA A 148 11.82 10.23 17.17
C ALA A 148 10.40 9.77 16.93
N VAL A 149 10.20 8.48 17.15
CA VAL A 149 8.95 7.79 16.89
C VAL A 149 8.48 7.14 18.19
N TYR A 150 7.21 7.36 18.50
CA TYR A 150 6.56 6.86 19.70
C TYR A 150 5.35 6.01 19.35
N GLU A 151 5.05 5.03 20.18
CA GLU A 151 3.77 4.34 20.17
C GLU A 151 2.63 5.32 20.43
N ALA A 152 1.50 5.13 19.76
CA ALA A 152 0.33 5.97 19.90
C ALA A 152 -0.97 5.18 19.77
N THR A 153 -2.00 5.64 20.48
CA THR A 153 -3.37 5.14 20.33
C THR A 153 -4.36 6.28 20.55
N MET A 154 -5.52 6.21 19.91
CA MET A 154 -6.60 7.15 20.17
C MET A 154 -7.52 6.55 21.24
N PRO A 155 -7.82 7.27 22.34
CA PRO A 155 -8.77 6.79 23.32
C PRO A 155 -10.15 6.67 22.65
N VAL A 156 -10.75 5.49 22.71
CA VAL A 156 -12.13 5.29 22.24
C VAL A 156 -13.04 6.03 23.23
N TRP A 157 -13.51 7.23 22.86
CA TRP A 157 -14.53 7.90 23.65
C TRP A 157 -15.82 7.07 23.58
N PRO A 158 -16.41 6.67 24.73
CA PRO A 158 -17.71 6.00 24.71
C PRO A 158 -18.72 6.92 24.01
N GLN A 159 -19.40 6.41 22.99
CA GLN A 159 -20.42 7.13 22.20
C GLN A 159 -21.60 7.66 23.04
N ASN A 160 -21.65 7.37 24.34
CA ASN A 160 -22.71 7.78 25.27
C ASN A 160 -22.49 9.17 25.90
N LEU A 161 -21.36 9.85 25.70
CA LEU A 161 -21.13 11.18 26.28
C LEU A 161 -21.66 12.36 25.43
N GLU A 162 -22.00 12.15 24.16
CA GLU A 162 -22.71 13.19 23.38
C GLU A 162 -24.18 13.32 23.76
N ALA A 163 -24.81 12.26 24.29
CA ALA A 163 -26.17 12.33 24.83
C ALA A 163 -26.24 13.11 26.16
N ALA A 164 -25.14 13.16 26.93
CA ALA A 164 -25.08 13.82 28.24
C ALA A 164 -24.96 15.35 28.18
N LYS A 165 -24.74 15.95 26.99
CA LYS A 165 -24.74 17.41 26.81
C LYS A 165 -26.13 18.01 26.53
N SER A 166 -27.19 17.20 26.46
CA SER A 166 -28.56 17.65 26.17
C SER A 166 -29.56 17.50 27.32
N THR A 167 -29.14 17.03 28.50
CA THR A 167 -30.04 16.92 29.65
C THR A 167 -29.89 18.15 30.55
N ARG A 168 -30.80 19.11 30.37
CA ARG A 168 -30.99 20.22 31.32
C ARG A 168 -31.22 19.64 32.72
N LEU A 169 -30.39 20.10 33.65
CA LEU A 169 -30.52 19.89 35.10
C LEU A 169 -31.94 20.20 35.56
N LEU A 170 -32.62 19.21 36.13
CA LEU A 170 -33.73 19.42 37.06
C LEU A 170 -33.22 19.06 38.46
N PRO A 171 -33.33 19.96 39.46
CA PRO A 171 -32.82 19.70 40.80
C PRO A 171 -33.83 18.90 41.62
N GLY A 172 -33.38 17.83 42.26
CA GLY A 172 -34.09 17.21 43.38
C GLY A 172 -34.36 15.72 43.23
N ARG A 173 -33.39 14.89 43.65
CA ARG A 173 -33.61 13.63 44.40
C ARG A 173 -32.25 13.15 44.93
N GLY A 174 -32.23 12.75 46.20
CA GLY A 174 -31.02 12.30 46.90
C GLY A 174 -30.48 10.95 46.38
N PRO A 175 -29.30 10.52 46.85
CA PRO A 175 -28.60 9.38 46.28
C PRO A 175 -29.30 8.08 46.67
N GLU A 176 -29.87 7.38 45.69
CA GLU A 176 -30.25 5.97 45.84
C GLU A 176 -29.00 5.11 45.73
N ILE A 177 -28.78 4.29 46.76
CA ILE A 177 -27.69 3.33 46.87
C ILE A 177 -27.97 2.21 45.86
N ILE A 178 -27.13 2.10 44.82
CA ILE A 178 -27.15 0.97 43.88
C ILE A 178 -26.41 -0.21 44.53
N PRO A 179 -26.97 -1.44 44.54
CA PRO A 179 -26.32 -2.59 45.16
C PRO A 179 -25.06 -2.99 44.37
N GLN A 180 -23.99 -3.30 45.11
CA GLN A 180 -22.78 -3.93 44.57
C GLN A 180 -23.13 -5.33 44.08
N GLY A 181 -23.37 -5.45 42.77
CA GLY A 181 -23.26 -6.72 42.05
C GLY A 181 -21.82 -6.87 41.57
N GLU A 182 -21.22 -8.01 41.88
CA GLU A 182 -19.88 -8.42 41.47
C GLU A 182 -19.77 -8.46 39.94
N GLU A 183 -19.37 -7.35 39.32
CA GLU A 183 -18.71 -7.39 38.02
C GLU A 183 -17.27 -7.84 38.26
N GLU A 184 -16.98 -9.11 37.98
CA GLU A 184 -15.62 -9.56 37.69
C GLU A 184 -15.05 -8.69 36.57
N ALA A 185 -14.37 -7.62 36.97
CA ALA A 185 -13.58 -6.80 36.08
C ALA A 185 -12.47 -7.69 35.51
N LEU A 186 -12.67 -8.19 34.29
CA LEU A 186 -11.56 -8.61 33.43
C LEU A 186 -10.53 -7.48 33.49
N ALA A 187 -9.34 -7.78 34.01
CA ALA A 187 -8.23 -6.83 34.04
C ALA A 187 -8.13 -6.16 32.66
N PRO A 188 -8.12 -4.83 32.57
CA PRO A 188 -8.06 -4.15 31.28
C PRO A 188 -6.81 -4.64 30.57
N GLN A 189 -6.99 -5.33 29.43
CA GLN A 189 -5.89 -5.68 28.56
C GLN A 189 -5.13 -4.38 28.26
N ALA A 190 -3.80 -4.42 28.38
CA ALA A 190 -2.97 -3.24 28.12
C ALA A 190 -3.39 -2.62 26.78
N PRO A 191 -3.54 -1.28 26.71
CA PRO A 191 -4.04 -0.64 25.50
C PRO A 191 -3.12 -0.99 24.33
N ALA A 192 -3.69 -1.55 23.27
CA ALA A 192 -2.95 -1.75 22.03
C ALA A 192 -2.57 -0.36 21.47
N PHE A 193 -1.33 -0.24 20.97
CA PHE A 193 -0.80 0.95 20.31
C PHE A 193 -0.69 0.71 18.79
N PRO A 194 -1.80 0.76 18.03
CA PRO A 194 -1.81 0.48 16.60
C PRO A 194 -1.22 1.61 15.75
N LEU A 195 -0.97 2.79 16.34
CA LEU A 195 -0.42 3.95 15.66
C LEU A 195 0.99 4.25 16.16
N ALA A 196 1.74 4.95 15.33
CA ALA A 196 3.02 5.53 15.69
C ALA A 196 2.96 7.04 15.40
N ILE A 197 3.58 7.84 16.28
CA ILE A 197 3.73 9.28 16.11
C ILE A 197 5.20 9.60 15.93
N LYS A 198 5.56 10.14 14.76
CA LYS A 198 6.89 10.68 14.44
C LYS A 198 6.91 12.17 14.79
N MET A 199 7.70 12.55 15.79
CA MET A 199 7.99 13.94 16.15
C MET A 199 9.27 14.39 15.45
N MET A 200 9.20 15.46 14.66
CA MET A 200 10.33 15.96 13.87
C MET A 200 11.22 16.92 14.66
N TRP A 201 12.53 16.96 14.34
CA TRP A 201 13.49 17.85 14.98
C TRP A 201 13.42 19.24 14.35
N ASN A 202 13.00 20.25 15.12
CA ASN A 202 12.91 21.62 14.62
C ASN A 202 14.00 22.52 15.21
N ILE A 203 15.13 22.62 14.51
CA ILE A 203 16.27 23.45 14.93
C ILE A 203 16.36 24.75 14.10
N SER A 204 15.72 24.82 12.93
CA SER A 204 15.93 25.94 11.98
C SER A 204 14.67 26.51 11.33
N ALA A 205 13.49 25.87 11.43
CA ALA A 205 12.30 26.31 10.70
C ALA A 205 11.54 27.46 11.39
N GLY A 206 11.93 27.85 12.60
CA GLY A 206 11.20 28.82 13.42
C GLY A 206 9.98 28.19 14.10
N SER A 207 9.01 29.01 14.54
CA SER A 207 7.82 28.54 15.29
C SER A 207 6.50 28.64 14.51
N SER A 208 6.51 29.17 13.29
CA SER A 208 5.32 29.25 12.44
C SER A 208 5.00 27.89 11.83
N SER A 209 3.74 27.46 11.89
CA SER A 209 3.28 26.22 11.24
C SER A 209 3.59 26.20 9.75
N GLU A 210 3.42 27.32 9.04
CA GLU A 210 3.70 27.41 7.60
C GLU A 210 5.19 27.18 7.30
N ALA A 211 6.07 27.79 8.10
CA ALA A 211 7.51 27.64 7.92
C ALA A 211 7.96 26.20 8.23
N ILE A 212 7.46 25.60 9.31
CA ILE A 212 7.73 24.20 9.67
C ILE A 212 7.32 23.24 8.54
N LEU A 213 6.08 23.39 8.04
CA LEU A 213 5.56 22.55 6.97
C LEU A 213 6.34 22.74 5.66
N SER A 214 6.77 23.97 5.34
CA SER A 214 7.59 24.25 4.17
C SER A 214 8.99 23.66 4.29
N THR A 215 9.65 23.80 5.45
CA THR A 215 11.00 23.29 5.68
C THR A 215 11.04 21.76 5.73
N MET A 216 9.99 21.12 6.22
CA MET A 216 9.89 19.66 6.37
C MET A 216 8.96 19.03 5.32
N SER A 217 8.79 19.69 4.17
CA SER A 217 7.78 19.33 3.17
C SER A 217 7.96 17.92 2.57
N GLN A 218 9.19 17.43 2.51
CA GLN A 218 9.54 16.10 2.00
C GLN A 218 8.94 14.98 2.84
N GLU A 219 8.86 15.17 4.16
CA GLU A 219 8.24 14.20 5.09
C GLU A 219 6.72 14.08 4.90
N LEU A 220 6.11 15.07 4.24
CA LEU A 220 4.67 15.13 3.96
C LEU A 220 4.31 14.50 2.61
N VAL A 221 5.28 14.12 1.79
CA VAL A 221 5.06 13.51 0.46
C VAL A 221 4.17 12.25 0.50
N PRO A 222 4.31 11.32 1.47
CA PRO A 222 3.39 10.19 1.61
C PRO A 222 2.03 10.54 2.26
N ALA A 223 1.79 11.80 2.66
CA ALA A 223 0.55 12.20 3.30
C ALA A 223 -0.58 12.46 2.29
N SER A 224 -1.74 11.86 2.56
CA SER A 224 -2.94 12.12 1.75
C SER A 224 -3.51 13.53 1.99
N ARG A 225 -4.32 14.04 1.07
CA ARG A 225 -5.04 15.32 1.27
C ARG A 225 -5.84 15.36 2.57
N VAL A 226 -6.47 14.23 2.92
CA VAL A 226 -7.26 14.10 4.16
C VAL A 226 -6.35 14.14 5.38
N ALA A 227 -5.13 13.60 5.29
CA ALA A 227 -4.16 13.65 6.39
C ALA A 227 -3.70 15.07 6.72
N LEU A 228 -3.75 15.97 5.73
CA LEU A 228 -3.42 17.39 5.86
C LEU A 228 -4.65 18.27 6.15
N ALA A 229 -5.87 17.75 6.02
CA ALA A 229 -7.10 18.53 6.07
C ALA A 229 -7.53 18.88 7.50
N GLY A 230 -6.99 19.95 8.08
CA GLY A 230 -7.42 20.47 9.39
C GLY A 230 -6.68 21.77 9.76
N GLU A 231 -5.36 21.73 9.80
CA GLU A 231 -4.53 22.95 9.87
C GLU A 231 -4.34 23.58 8.47
N TYR A 232 -4.26 22.76 7.41
CA TYR A 232 -4.09 23.21 6.02
C TYR A 232 -5.37 23.84 5.41
N GLY A 233 -6.53 23.70 6.07
CA GLY A 233 -7.83 24.20 5.59
C GLY A 233 -8.28 25.54 6.17
N ALA A 234 -7.69 25.99 7.28
CA ALA A 234 -8.04 27.25 7.93
C ALA A 234 -7.20 28.44 7.44
N VAL A 235 -6.05 28.17 6.81
CA VAL A 235 -5.32 29.20 6.05
C VAL A 235 -5.98 29.30 4.68
N PRO A 236 -6.48 30.48 4.26
CA PRO A 236 -7.00 30.66 2.92
C PRO A 236 -5.83 30.60 1.93
N HIS A 237 -5.39 29.38 1.60
CA HIS A 237 -4.51 29.15 0.48
C HIS A 237 -5.31 29.49 -0.78
N ARG A 238 -5.16 30.75 -1.22
CA ARG A 238 -5.09 31.05 -2.66
C ARG A 238 -4.35 29.89 -3.30
N LYS A 239 -4.92 29.33 -4.37
CA LYS A 239 -4.32 28.31 -5.26
C LYS A 239 -2.88 28.67 -5.63
N SER A 240 -1.93 28.47 -4.74
CA SER A 240 -0.52 28.52 -5.04
C SER A 240 -0.14 27.13 -5.52
N ARG A 241 0.54 27.08 -6.66
CA ARG A 241 1.12 25.88 -7.28
C ARG A 241 2.31 25.32 -6.45
N SER A 242 2.24 25.35 -5.12
CA SER A 242 3.42 25.19 -4.23
C SER A 242 3.14 24.41 -2.94
N GLY A 243 2.19 23.47 -2.94
CA GLY A 243 2.09 22.46 -1.86
C GLY A 243 3.07 21.31 -2.10
N PRO A 244 3.42 20.51 -1.07
CA PRO A 244 4.22 19.32 -1.26
C PRO A 244 3.50 18.37 -2.21
N LYS A 245 4.26 17.76 -3.11
CA LYS A 245 3.76 16.72 -4.01
C LYS A 245 3.21 15.56 -3.20
N GLN A 246 2.02 15.09 -3.58
CA GLN A 246 1.33 14.02 -2.86
C GLN A 246 1.45 12.72 -3.64
N LEU A 247 1.92 11.67 -2.96
CA LEU A 247 1.95 10.33 -3.53
C LEU A 247 0.56 9.68 -3.51
N ALA A 248 0.22 9.00 -4.59
CA ALA A 248 -0.88 8.05 -4.57
C ALA A 248 -0.58 6.92 -3.55
N PRO A 249 -1.58 6.39 -2.83
CA PRO A 249 -1.36 5.30 -1.88
C PRO A 249 -0.81 4.04 -2.55
N HIS A 250 0.14 3.38 -1.90
CA HIS A 250 0.71 2.12 -2.36
C HIS A 250 0.98 1.19 -1.17
N PRO A 251 0.75 -0.14 -1.29
CA PRO A 251 0.93 -1.09 -0.18
C PRO A 251 2.34 -1.13 0.41
N ASN A 252 3.37 -0.81 -0.38
CA ASN A 252 4.77 -0.84 0.05
C ASN A 252 5.35 0.56 0.33
N ILE A 253 4.51 1.58 0.48
CA ILE A 253 4.91 2.95 0.86
C ILE A 253 4.19 3.33 2.16
N ILE A 254 4.91 3.96 3.09
CA ILE A 254 4.34 4.36 4.38
C ILE A 254 3.12 5.25 4.16
N ARG A 255 2.06 5.01 4.93
CA ARG A 255 0.87 5.85 4.90
C ARG A 255 0.85 6.75 6.11
N VAL A 256 0.89 8.06 5.86
CA VAL A 256 0.68 9.07 6.89
C VAL A 256 -0.83 9.33 6.98
N PHE A 257 -1.40 9.02 8.15
CA PHE A 257 -2.83 9.20 8.42
C PHE A 257 -3.16 10.63 8.81
N ARG A 258 -2.29 11.30 9.55
CA ARG A 258 -2.42 12.72 9.93
C ARG A 258 -1.05 13.38 9.98
N ALA A 259 -1.00 14.65 9.62
CA ALA A 259 0.17 15.49 9.83
C ALA A 259 -0.30 16.85 10.36
N PHE A 260 0.31 17.30 11.44
CA PHE A 260 -0.03 18.57 12.09
C PHE A 260 1.18 19.12 12.83
N THR A 261 1.16 20.41 13.09
CA THR A 261 2.16 21.06 13.92
C THR A 261 1.65 21.20 15.34
N SER A 262 2.50 21.00 16.35
CA SER A 262 2.10 21.23 17.75
C SER A 262 3.29 21.64 18.61
N SER A 263 2.99 22.19 19.78
CA SER A 263 4.00 22.51 20.78
C SER A 263 4.73 21.24 21.22
N VAL A 264 6.06 21.28 21.27
CA VAL A 264 6.89 20.12 21.67
C VAL A 264 6.57 19.73 23.13
N PRO A 265 6.03 18.54 23.40
CA PRO A 265 5.84 18.08 24.78
C PRO A 265 7.12 17.45 25.34
N LEU A 266 7.13 17.18 26.63
CA LEU A 266 8.15 16.32 27.24
C LEU A 266 7.69 14.86 27.14
N LEU A 267 8.21 14.13 26.15
CA LEU A 267 7.87 12.72 25.93
C LEU A 267 8.73 11.77 26.80
N PRO A 268 8.26 10.53 27.04
CA PRO A 268 9.06 9.52 27.74
C PRO A 268 10.44 9.33 27.11
N GLY A 269 11.48 9.27 27.94
CA GLY A 269 12.88 9.09 27.49
C GLY A 269 13.56 10.34 26.91
N ALA A 270 12.82 11.41 26.58
CA ALA A 270 13.34 12.53 25.80
C ALA A 270 14.57 13.24 26.40
N LEU A 271 14.61 13.42 27.73
CA LEU A 271 15.74 14.06 28.42
C LEU A 271 17.02 13.24 28.40
N VAL A 272 16.92 11.93 28.18
CA VAL A 272 18.06 11.02 28.15
C VAL A 272 18.48 10.78 26.71
N ASP A 273 17.50 10.53 25.83
CA ASP A 273 17.75 10.05 24.48
C ASP A 273 18.14 11.20 23.53
N TYR A 274 17.58 12.39 23.71
CA TYR A 274 17.77 13.53 22.79
C TYR A 274 17.61 14.92 23.46
N PRO A 275 18.33 15.22 24.56
CA PRO A 275 18.19 16.48 25.29
C PRO A 275 18.48 17.73 24.44
N ASP A 276 19.42 17.62 23.48
CA ASP A 276 19.91 18.76 22.70
C ASP A 276 18.89 19.32 21.70
N VAL A 277 17.94 18.50 21.23
CA VAL A 277 16.91 18.95 20.27
C VAL A 277 15.63 19.42 20.94
N LEU A 278 15.55 19.34 22.27
CA LEU A 278 14.43 19.88 23.04
C LEU A 278 14.49 21.41 23.08
N PRO A 279 13.36 22.11 23.27
CA PRO A 279 13.36 23.54 23.42
C PRO A 279 13.90 23.99 24.78
N PRO A 280 14.48 25.21 24.88
CA PRO A 280 14.99 25.79 26.13
C PRO A 280 14.03 25.73 27.33
N ARG A 281 12.72 25.76 27.07
CA ARG A 281 11.67 25.65 28.10
C ARG A 281 11.56 24.27 28.76
N LEU A 282 12.07 23.23 28.11
CA LEU A 282 12.09 21.85 28.61
C LEU A 282 13.50 21.42 29.02
N HIS A 283 14.52 21.89 28.31
CA HIS A 283 15.93 21.63 28.61
C HIS A 283 16.73 22.93 28.40
N PRO A 284 17.32 23.56 29.42
CA PRO A 284 17.94 24.89 29.31
C PRO A 284 19.01 25.05 28.23
N GLU A 285 19.78 23.99 27.95
CA GLU A 285 20.82 23.96 26.90
C GLU A 285 20.29 23.48 25.54
N GLY A 286 19.00 23.14 25.46
CA GLY A 286 18.37 22.64 24.25
C GLY A 286 18.29 23.68 23.13
N LEU A 287 18.50 23.23 21.89
CA LEU A 287 18.55 24.06 20.69
C LEU A 287 17.24 24.05 19.88
N GLY A 288 16.25 23.28 20.32
CA GLY A 288 14.98 23.10 19.62
C GLY A 288 14.05 24.31 19.69
N HIS A 289 13.17 24.44 18.70
CA HIS A 289 12.06 25.38 18.74
C HIS A 289 10.88 24.82 19.53
N GLY A 290 10.03 25.71 20.06
CA GLY A 290 8.92 25.33 20.92
C GLY A 290 7.76 24.58 20.25
N ARG A 291 7.71 24.57 18.91
CA ARG A 291 6.69 23.92 18.06
C ARG A 291 7.38 23.08 16.98
N THR A 292 6.82 21.94 16.61
CA THR A 292 7.37 21.07 15.56
C THR A 292 6.26 20.32 14.79
N LEU A 293 6.65 19.58 13.76
CA LEU A 293 5.80 18.70 12.97
C LEU A 293 5.64 17.32 13.62
N PHE A 294 4.41 16.82 13.63
CA PHE A 294 4.04 15.47 14.03
C PHE A 294 3.37 14.74 12.88
N LEU A 295 3.77 13.49 12.66
CA LEU A 295 3.14 12.59 11.68
C LEU A 295 2.56 11.39 12.42
N VAL A 296 1.27 11.13 12.20
CA VAL A 296 0.58 9.93 12.70
C VAL A 296 0.54 8.90 11.58
N MET A 297 1.07 7.72 11.85
CA MET A 297 1.16 6.61 10.90
C MET A 297 0.79 5.30 11.58
N LYS A 298 0.71 4.22 10.80
CA LYS A 298 0.56 2.87 11.35
C LYS A 298 1.81 2.50 12.16
N ASN A 299 1.63 1.82 13.29
CA ASN A 299 2.73 1.24 14.04
C ASN A 299 3.22 -0.04 13.35
N TYR A 300 4.51 -0.08 13.01
CA TYR A 300 5.16 -1.27 12.46
C TYR A 300 6.11 -1.84 13.52
N PRO A 301 6.09 -3.15 13.77
CA PRO A 301 6.80 -3.76 14.90
C PRO A 301 8.33 -3.64 14.82
N CYS A 302 8.92 -3.58 13.62
CA CYS A 302 10.37 -3.43 13.46
C CYS A 302 10.79 -2.90 12.09
N THR A 303 12.07 -2.54 11.97
CA THR A 303 12.72 -2.24 10.68
C THR A 303 13.23 -3.52 10.01
N LEU A 304 13.49 -3.48 8.70
CA LEU A 304 14.07 -4.59 7.95
C LEU A 304 15.42 -5.00 8.54
N ARG A 305 16.24 -4.02 8.94
CA ARG A 305 17.52 -4.29 9.60
C ARG A 305 17.34 -5.08 10.89
N GLN A 306 16.36 -4.73 11.71
CA GLN A 306 16.05 -5.46 12.95
C GLN A 306 15.51 -6.85 12.64
N TYR A 307 14.61 -6.98 11.67
CA TYR A 307 14.06 -8.27 11.23
C TYR A 307 15.17 -9.24 10.77
N LEU A 308 16.10 -8.78 9.94
CA LEU A 308 17.18 -9.60 9.38
C LEU A 308 18.27 -9.99 10.40
N ARG A 309 18.35 -9.33 11.57
CA ARG A 309 19.27 -9.75 12.64
C ARG A 309 18.84 -11.07 13.30
N GLY A 310 17.53 -11.33 13.35
CA GLY A 310 16.97 -12.53 13.98
C GLY A 310 16.44 -13.57 12.99
N ASN A 311 16.32 -13.22 11.71
CA ASN A 311 15.68 -14.06 10.69
C ASN A 311 16.55 -14.14 9.44
N THR A 312 16.69 -15.35 8.88
CA THR A 312 17.33 -15.58 7.59
C THR A 312 16.26 -16.04 6.59
N PRO A 313 15.80 -15.16 5.69
CA PRO A 313 14.76 -15.52 4.73
C PRO A 313 15.22 -16.65 3.79
N SER A 314 14.30 -17.55 3.43
CA SER A 314 14.57 -18.51 2.35
C SER A 314 14.79 -17.76 1.03
N PRO A 315 15.50 -18.34 0.04
CA PRO A 315 15.72 -17.67 -1.26
C PRO A 315 14.42 -17.19 -1.91
N ARG A 316 13.34 -17.99 -1.83
CA ARG A 316 12.01 -17.64 -2.33
C ARG A 316 11.44 -16.41 -1.61
N LEU A 317 11.50 -16.41 -0.27
CA LEU A 317 10.98 -15.29 0.54
C LEU A 317 11.79 -14.01 0.31
N ALA A 318 13.12 -14.13 0.25
CA ALA A 318 14.02 -13.04 -0.08
C ALA A 318 13.73 -12.43 -1.47
N THR A 319 13.38 -13.26 -2.46
CA THR A 319 12.93 -12.79 -3.77
C THR A 319 11.62 -12.00 -3.67
N VAL A 320 10.63 -12.47 -2.90
CA VAL A 320 9.36 -11.73 -2.68
C VAL A 320 9.60 -10.40 -1.93
N MET A 321 10.48 -10.39 -0.93
CA MET A 321 10.90 -9.18 -0.22
C MET A 321 11.56 -8.16 -1.17
N THR A 322 12.47 -8.62 -2.03
CA THR A 322 13.11 -7.76 -3.03
C THR A 322 12.11 -7.22 -4.05
N LEU A 323 11.14 -8.04 -4.47
CA LEU A 323 10.03 -7.62 -5.35
C LEU A 323 9.19 -6.51 -4.72
N GLN A 324 8.85 -6.62 -3.43
CA GLN A 324 8.09 -5.57 -2.71
C GLN A 324 8.81 -4.22 -2.74
N LEU A 325 10.13 -4.20 -2.57
CA LEU A 325 10.93 -2.98 -2.65
C LEU A 325 10.93 -2.41 -4.08
N LEU A 326 11.08 -3.26 -5.10
CA LEU A 326 11.05 -2.82 -6.49
C LEU A 326 9.68 -2.27 -6.91
N GLU A 327 8.57 -2.87 -6.47
CA GLU A 327 7.22 -2.34 -6.68
C GLU A 327 7.04 -0.97 -5.99
N GLY A 328 7.55 -0.82 -4.76
CA GLY A 328 7.56 0.47 -4.07
C GLY A 328 8.37 1.53 -4.80
N VAL A 329 9.60 1.21 -5.22
CA VAL A 329 10.46 2.13 -5.97
C VAL A 329 9.86 2.48 -7.32
N ASP A 330 9.28 1.52 -8.03
CA ASP A 330 8.63 1.80 -9.31
C ASP A 330 7.45 2.77 -9.14
N HIS A 331 6.62 2.57 -8.11
CA HIS A 331 5.55 3.50 -7.78
C HIS A 331 6.06 4.92 -7.54
N LEU A 332 7.18 5.08 -6.83
CA LEU A 332 7.79 6.40 -6.63
C LEU A 332 8.25 7.01 -7.97
N VAL A 333 8.93 6.24 -8.81
CA VAL A 333 9.42 6.67 -10.12
C VAL A 333 8.27 7.07 -11.05
N GLN A 334 7.19 6.29 -11.11
CA GLN A 334 5.98 6.62 -11.88
C GLN A 334 5.33 7.92 -11.43
N GLN A 335 5.39 8.19 -10.11
CA GLN A 335 4.94 9.45 -9.55
C GLN A 335 6.00 10.54 -9.67
N GLY A 336 7.16 10.32 -10.29
CA GLY A 336 8.25 11.29 -10.41
C GLY A 336 8.83 11.71 -9.07
N VAL A 337 9.02 10.75 -8.17
CA VAL A 337 9.64 10.89 -6.85
C VAL A 337 10.83 9.94 -6.76
N ALA A 338 11.95 10.42 -6.20
CA ALA A 338 13.08 9.57 -5.81
C ALA A 338 13.28 9.64 -4.31
N HIS A 339 13.46 8.51 -3.64
CA HIS A 339 13.63 8.41 -2.19
C HIS A 339 14.99 8.96 -1.73
N ARG A 340 16.09 8.59 -2.42
CA ARG A 340 17.47 9.06 -2.18
C ARG A 340 18.11 8.72 -0.82
N ASP A 341 17.40 8.03 0.07
CA ASP A 341 17.91 7.51 1.35
C ASP A 341 17.37 6.10 1.65
N LEU A 342 17.34 5.21 0.64
CA LEU A 342 16.98 3.81 0.87
C LEU A 342 18.10 3.12 1.66
N LYS A 343 17.70 2.47 2.77
CA LYS A 343 18.54 1.64 3.66
C LYS A 343 17.65 0.72 4.48
N SER A 344 18.20 -0.35 5.04
CA SER A 344 17.42 -1.33 5.80
C SER A 344 16.79 -0.77 7.09
N ASP A 345 17.31 0.34 7.62
CA ASP A 345 16.68 1.08 8.73
C ASP A 345 15.41 1.86 8.29
N ASN A 346 15.30 2.24 7.01
CA ASN A 346 14.17 3.00 6.46
C ASN A 346 13.10 2.12 5.79
N ILE A 347 13.25 0.79 5.90
CA ILE A 347 12.21 -0.16 5.48
C ILE A 347 11.56 -0.72 6.73
N LEU A 348 10.25 -0.55 6.87
CA LEU A 348 9.47 -1.09 7.98
C LEU A 348 8.88 -2.46 7.61
N VAL A 349 8.73 -3.31 8.61
CA VAL A 349 8.25 -4.69 8.45
C VAL A 349 7.04 -4.92 9.36
N GLU A 350 6.01 -5.54 8.80
CA GLU A 350 4.98 -6.25 9.57
C GLU A 350 4.82 -7.67 9.01
N LEU A 351 4.27 -8.59 9.79
CA LEU A 351 3.99 -9.94 9.30
C LEU A 351 2.52 -10.04 8.90
N ASP A 352 2.25 -10.62 7.74
CA ASP A 352 0.89 -10.98 7.36
C ASP A 352 0.38 -12.21 8.14
N ALA A 353 -0.86 -12.62 7.87
CA ALA A 353 -1.51 -13.72 8.56
C ALA A 353 -0.87 -15.11 8.31
N ASP A 354 0.05 -15.21 7.35
CA ASP A 354 0.79 -16.42 7.01
C ASP A 354 2.27 -16.31 7.45
N GLY A 355 2.62 -15.23 8.18
CA GLY A 355 3.99 -14.96 8.65
C GLY A 355 4.90 -14.39 7.56
N CYS A 356 4.37 -13.98 6.41
CA CYS A 356 5.16 -13.38 5.35
C CYS A 356 5.45 -11.90 5.67
N PRO A 357 6.71 -11.43 5.55
CA PRO A 357 7.05 -10.04 5.82
C PRO A 357 6.50 -9.12 4.76
N TRP A 358 5.65 -8.19 5.18
CA TRP A 358 5.17 -7.06 4.40
C TRP A 358 6.13 -5.87 4.59
N LEU A 359 6.74 -5.42 3.50
CA LEU A 359 7.73 -4.35 3.53
C LEU A 359 7.13 -3.01 3.13
N VAL A 360 7.53 -1.96 3.85
CA VAL A 360 7.04 -0.59 3.62
C VAL A 360 8.22 0.38 3.62
N ILE A 361 8.40 1.12 2.52
CA ILE A 361 9.40 2.20 2.43
C ILE A 361 8.91 3.38 3.27
N ALA A 362 9.75 3.84 4.18
CA ALA A 362 9.49 4.95 5.09
C ALA A 362 10.63 5.98 5.07
N ASP A 363 10.39 7.10 5.74
CA ASP A 363 11.33 8.21 5.91
C ASP A 363 11.67 8.97 4.62
N PHE A 364 10.75 9.86 4.23
CA PHE A 364 10.84 10.62 3.00
C PHE A 364 11.63 11.92 3.15
N GLY A 365 12.27 12.19 4.29
CA GLY A 365 12.95 13.47 4.55
C GLY A 365 14.02 13.85 3.52
N CYS A 366 14.63 12.87 2.85
CA CYS A 366 15.62 13.08 1.79
C CYS A 366 15.05 12.98 0.37
N CYS A 367 13.74 12.83 0.16
CA CYS A 367 13.21 12.55 -1.17
C CYS A 367 13.29 13.77 -2.12
N LEU A 368 13.39 13.50 -3.42
CA LEU A 368 13.19 14.46 -4.49
C LEU A 368 11.74 14.32 -4.98
N ALA A 369 10.92 15.35 -4.78
CA ALA A 369 9.49 15.33 -5.10
C ALA A 369 9.00 16.63 -5.75
N ASP A 370 9.87 17.37 -6.43
CA ASP A 370 9.48 18.61 -7.12
C ASP A 370 8.88 18.29 -8.50
N GLU A 371 7.62 18.66 -8.71
CA GLU A 371 6.88 18.42 -9.97
C GLU A 371 7.52 19.10 -11.19
N ARG A 372 8.26 20.19 -11.01
CA ARG A 372 8.85 20.96 -12.12
C ARG A 372 10.05 20.24 -12.75
N VAL A 373 10.82 19.57 -11.92
CA VAL A 373 12.06 18.88 -12.33
C VAL A 373 11.87 17.36 -12.40
N GLY A 374 10.85 16.82 -11.72
CA GLY A 374 10.60 15.38 -11.64
C GLY A 374 11.81 14.65 -11.06
N LEU A 375 12.35 13.70 -11.82
CA LEU A 375 13.51 12.89 -11.43
C LEU A 375 14.85 13.47 -11.92
N GLN A 376 14.83 14.62 -12.59
CA GLN A 376 15.97 15.24 -13.24
C GLN A 376 16.46 16.45 -12.42
N LEU A 377 17.34 16.22 -11.45
CA LEU A 377 17.81 17.25 -10.53
C LEU A 377 18.86 18.17 -11.18
N PRO A 378 18.62 19.48 -11.34
CA PRO A 378 19.64 20.41 -11.81
C PRO A 378 20.80 20.49 -10.80
N PHE A 379 22.02 20.22 -11.28
CA PHE A 379 23.22 20.12 -10.45
C PHE A 379 24.20 21.24 -10.76
N THR A 380 23.87 22.46 -10.34
CA THR A 380 24.64 23.67 -10.68
C THR A 380 25.83 23.93 -9.76
N SER A 381 25.85 23.36 -8.55
CA SER A 381 26.95 23.51 -7.59
C SER A 381 27.02 22.31 -6.63
N TRP A 382 28.16 22.17 -5.94
CA TRP A 382 28.36 21.12 -4.92
C TRP A 382 27.44 21.26 -3.68
N TYR A 383 26.77 22.41 -3.50
CA TYR A 383 25.84 22.64 -2.39
C TYR A 383 24.42 22.09 -2.64
N VAL A 384 24.15 21.60 -3.85
CA VAL A 384 22.86 20.95 -4.15
C VAL A 384 22.79 19.63 -3.38
N ASP A 385 21.72 19.46 -2.60
CA ASP A 385 21.45 18.23 -1.88
C ASP A 385 21.18 17.06 -2.84
N ARG A 386 22.01 16.02 -2.75
CA ARG A 386 21.94 14.79 -3.56
C ARG A 386 21.28 13.61 -2.83
N GLY A 387 20.82 13.79 -1.59
CA GLY A 387 20.22 12.74 -0.77
C GLY A 387 21.02 12.39 0.49
N GLY A 388 20.47 11.47 1.30
CA GLY A 388 20.91 11.23 2.68
C GLY A 388 21.89 10.09 2.89
N ASN A 389 21.86 9.04 2.06
CA ASN A 389 22.71 7.86 2.24
C ASN A 389 23.95 7.93 1.34
N GLY A 390 25.05 8.50 1.85
CA GLY A 390 26.30 8.60 1.08
C GLY A 390 26.86 7.24 0.61
N CYS A 391 26.71 6.17 1.40
CA CYS A 391 27.21 4.83 1.06
C CYS A 391 26.39 4.17 -0.05
N LEU A 392 25.06 4.35 -0.03
CA LEU A 392 24.16 3.79 -1.04
C LEU A 392 23.73 4.80 -2.12
N MET A 393 24.46 5.89 -2.26
CA MET A 393 24.28 6.84 -3.36
C MET A 393 24.75 6.20 -4.65
N ALA A 394 23.85 6.02 -5.62
CA ALA A 394 24.15 5.35 -6.88
C ALA A 394 25.33 5.99 -7.63
N PRO A 395 26.07 5.23 -8.46
CA PRO A 395 27.27 5.71 -9.15
C PRO A 395 27.04 6.99 -9.96
N GLU A 396 25.96 7.04 -10.74
CA GLU A 396 25.59 8.19 -11.56
C GLU A 396 25.31 9.47 -10.75
N VAL A 397 24.95 9.33 -9.46
CA VAL A 397 24.72 10.46 -8.54
C VAL A 397 26.03 10.84 -7.83
N SER A 398 26.75 9.85 -7.33
CA SER A 398 27.97 10.05 -6.54
C SER A 398 29.14 10.59 -7.38
N THR A 399 29.26 10.17 -8.64
CA THR A 399 30.30 10.63 -9.57
C THR A 399 29.87 11.83 -10.42
N ALA A 400 28.66 12.37 -10.23
CA ALA A 400 28.22 13.55 -10.95
C ALA A 400 29.10 14.77 -10.61
N CYS A 401 29.35 15.61 -11.62
CA CYS A 401 30.08 16.88 -11.47
C CYS A 401 29.12 18.06 -11.75
N PRO A 402 29.15 19.12 -10.91
CA PRO A 402 28.24 20.23 -11.10
C PRO A 402 28.66 21.10 -12.30
N GLY A 403 27.68 21.74 -12.92
CA GLY A 403 27.90 22.67 -14.03
C GLY A 403 26.62 23.38 -14.47
N PRO A 404 26.71 24.42 -15.31
CA PRO A 404 25.56 25.28 -15.66
C PRO A 404 24.37 24.56 -16.29
N ARG A 405 24.59 23.38 -16.88
CA ARG A 405 23.55 22.53 -17.48
C ARG A 405 23.64 21.07 -17.01
N ALA A 406 24.40 20.81 -15.94
CA ALA A 406 24.51 19.46 -15.41
C ALA A 406 23.20 19.06 -14.73
N VAL A 407 22.77 17.83 -14.95
CA VAL A 407 21.55 17.26 -14.40
C VAL A 407 21.87 15.86 -13.91
N ILE A 408 21.37 15.52 -12.73
CA ILE A 408 21.44 14.18 -12.17
C ILE A 408 20.10 13.50 -12.39
N ASP A 409 20.12 12.36 -13.08
CA ASP A 409 18.94 11.53 -13.33
C ASP A 409 18.78 10.48 -12.21
N TYR A 410 17.70 10.58 -11.44
CA TYR A 410 17.38 9.65 -10.36
C TYR A 410 16.48 8.47 -10.79
N SER A 411 16.10 8.36 -12.06
CA SER A 411 15.13 7.35 -12.56
C SER A 411 15.49 5.90 -12.27
N LYS A 412 16.76 5.60 -12.02
CA LYS A 412 17.23 4.25 -11.65
C LYS A 412 18.12 4.23 -10.41
N ALA A 413 18.28 5.35 -9.70
CA ALA A 413 19.17 5.47 -8.55
C ALA A 413 18.67 4.62 -7.37
N ASP A 414 17.38 4.71 -7.05
CA ASP A 414 16.78 3.91 -5.97
C ASP A 414 16.77 2.40 -6.30
N ALA A 415 16.65 2.02 -7.58
CA ALA A 415 16.74 0.63 -8.01
C ALA A 415 18.13 0.04 -7.75
N TRP A 416 19.20 0.83 -7.88
CA TRP A 416 20.56 0.44 -7.51
C TRP A 416 20.68 0.23 -6.00
N ALA A 417 20.08 1.11 -5.19
CA ALA A 417 20.07 0.95 -3.74
C ALA A 417 19.31 -0.33 -3.31
N VAL A 418 18.23 -0.70 -4.01
CA VAL A 418 17.56 -2.01 -3.82
C VAL A 418 18.48 -3.18 -4.16
N GLY A 419 19.30 -3.07 -5.21
CA GLY A 419 20.33 -4.06 -5.54
C GLY A 419 21.35 -4.27 -4.40
N ALA A 420 21.75 -3.21 -3.71
CA ALA A 420 22.63 -3.29 -2.54
C ALA A 420 21.90 -3.94 -1.34
N LEU A 421 20.66 -3.51 -1.06
CA LEU A 421 19.82 -4.07 0.01
C LEU A 421 19.50 -5.55 -0.19
N ALA A 422 19.43 -6.02 -1.45
CA ALA A 422 19.19 -7.41 -1.75
C ALA A 422 20.24 -8.33 -1.10
N TYR A 423 21.50 -7.91 -0.98
CA TYR A 423 22.52 -8.70 -0.27
C TYR A 423 22.13 -8.97 1.18
N GLU A 424 21.64 -7.95 1.90
CA GLU A 424 21.15 -8.11 3.27
C GLU A 424 19.95 -9.07 3.32
N ILE A 425 19.00 -8.91 2.39
CA ILE A 425 17.79 -9.74 2.31
C ILE A 425 18.13 -11.22 2.01
N PHE A 426 19.18 -11.49 1.23
CA PHE A 426 19.69 -12.84 0.94
C PHE A 426 20.68 -13.37 2.01
N GLY A 427 20.78 -12.69 3.16
CA GLY A 427 21.57 -13.16 4.31
C GLY A 427 23.08 -12.87 4.22
N LEU A 428 23.51 -11.99 3.32
CA LEU A 428 24.89 -11.53 3.21
C LEU A 428 25.05 -10.13 3.82
N SER A 429 26.30 -9.70 4.05
CA SER A 429 26.59 -8.32 4.38
C SER A 429 26.39 -7.42 3.15
N ASN A 430 25.86 -6.21 3.36
CA ASN A 430 25.77 -5.21 2.30
C ASN A 430 27.20 -4.86 1.80
N PRO A 431 27.50 -5.01 0.49
CA PRO A 431 28.85 -4.78 -0.03
C PRO A 431 29.38 -3.36 0.18
N PHE A 432 28.49 -2.38 0.40
CA PHE A 432 28.82 -0.96 0.53
C PHE A 432 28.81 -0.46 1.99
N TYR A 433 28.46 -1.32 2.95
CA TYR A 433 28.54 -1.00 4.37
C TYR A 433 29.71 -1.73 5.04
N GLY A 434 30.58 -0.97 5.72
CA GLY A 434 31.69 -1.54 6.48
C GLY A 434 32.73 -0.49 6.88
N GLN A 435 33.74 -0.91 7.65
CA GLN A 435 34.91 -0.11 8.00
C GLN A 435 36.17 -0.78 7.44
N GLY A 436 37.11 0.01 6.89
CA GLY A 436 38.40 -0.49 6.37
C GLY A 436 38.38 -0.98 4.92
N ARG A 437 39.42 -1.69 4.46
CA ARG A 437 39.65 -2.03 3.04
C ARG A 437 38.71 -3.10 2.44
N ALA A 438 37.75 -3.63 3.20
CA ALA A 438 36.91 -4.75 2.80
C ALA A 438 35.53 -4.35 2.23
N HIS A 439 35.17 -3.06 2.25
CA HIS A 439 33.90 -2.57 1.69
C HIS A 439 34.11 -1.85 0.36
N LEU A 440 33.07 -1.88 -0.48
CA LEU A 440 33.05 -1.20 -1.77
C LEU A 440 32.56 0.24 -1.60
N GLU A 441 33.13 1.17 -2.35
CA GLU A 441 32.62 2.53 -2.45
C GLU A 441 31.78 2.67 -3.73
N SER A 442 30.55 3.21 -3.61
CA SER A 442 29.65 3.36 -4.76
C SER A 442 30.30 4.15 -5.92
N ARG A 443 31.08 5.19 -5.60
CA ARG A 443 31.77 6.02 -6.59
C ARG A 443 32.85 5.29 -7.41
N SER A 444 33.44 4.20 -6.93
CA SER A 444 34.69 3.65 -7.51
C SER A 444 34.75 2.12 -7.64
N TYR A 445 33.81 1.36 -7.06
CA TYR A 445 33.81 -0.10 -7.17
C TYR A 445 33.82 -0.58 -8.62
N GLN A 446 34.37 -1.76 -8.86
CA GLN A 446 34.26 -2.49 -10.12
C GLN A 446 33.22 -3.60 -9.96
N GLU A 447 32.40 -3.83 -10.99
CA GLU A 447 31.30 -4.80 -10.94
C GLU A 447 31.78 -6.23 -10.64
N ALA A 448 32.99 -6.60 -11.08
CA ALA A 448 33.62 -7.89 -10.79
C ALA A 448 33.99 -8.09 -9.31
N GLN A 449 34.04 -7.02 -8.51
CA GLN A 449 34.31 -7.09 -7.07
C GLN A 449 33.07 -7.42 -6.25
N LEU A 450 31.88 -7.40 -6.85
CA LEU A 450 30.63 -7.71 -6.17
C LEU A 450 30.64 -9.18 -5.70
N PRO A 451 30.37 -9.46 -4.40
CA PRO A 451 30.32 -10.82 -3.91
C PRO A 451 29.26 -11.64 -4.65
N ALA A 452 29.52 -12.94 -4.87
CA ALA A 452 28.52 -13.83 -5.44
C ALA A 452 27.41 -14.11 -4.40
N LEU A 453 26.15 -14.05 -4.84
CA LEU A 453 25.03 -14.57 -4.04
C LEU A 453 25.10 -16.10 -3.93
N PRO A 454 24.56 -16.71 -2.85
CA PRO A 454 24.59 -18.16 -2.64
C PRO A 454 23.99 -18.94 -3.81
N GLU A 455 24.51 -20.16 -4.07
CA GLU A 455 24.01 -21.02 -5.17
C GLU A 455 22.55 -21.47 -4.98
N SER A 456 22.05 -21.45 -3.75
CA SER A 456 20.64 -21.68 -3.43
C SER A 456 19.70 -20.61 -4.00
N VAL A 457 20.23 -19.44 -4.41
CA VAL A 457 19.48 -18.38 -5.06
C VAL A 457 19.37 -18.66 -6.56
N PRO A 458 18.15 -18.66 -7.15
CA PRO A 458 17.96 -18.90 -8.57
C PRO A 458 18.84 -18.01 -9.45
N LEU A 459 19.36 -18.56 -10.56
CA LEU A 459 20.26 -17.84 -11.48
C LEU A 459 19.68 -16.50 -11.92
N ASP A 460 18.40 -16.49 -12.30
CA ASP A 460 17.67 -15.29 -12.74
C ASP A 460 17.73 -14.17 -11.70
N VAL A 461 17.57 -14.51 -10.43
CA VAL A 461 17.61 -13.56 -9.30
C VAL A 461 19.03 -13.06 -9.06
N ARG A 462 20.03 -13.96 -9.13
CA ARG A 462 21.45 -13.58 -9.00
C ARG A 462 21.88 -12.61 -10.10
N GLN A 463 21.44 -12.84 -11.34
CA GLN A 463 21.74 -11.98 -12.48
C GLN A 463 21.00 -10.65 -12.40
N LEU A 464 19.76 -10.63 -11.88
CA LEU A 464 19.04 -9.38 -11.66
C LEU A 464 19.74 -8.49 -10.63
N VAL A 465 20.14 -9.05 -9.47
CA VAL A 465 20.83 -8.27 -8.42
C VAL A 465 22.12 -7.66 -8.95
N ARG A 466 22.91 -8.42 -9.73
CA ARG A 466 24.09 -7.90 -10.43
C ARG A 466 23.73 -6.81 -11.43
N SER A 467 22.66 -6.98 -12.19
CA SER A 467 22.19 -6.02 -13.19
C SER A 467 21.70 -4.71 -12.57
N LEU A 468 21.07 -4.76 -11.40
CA LEU A 468 20.70 -3.56 -10.60
C LEU A 468 21.94 -2.78 -10.13
N LEU A 469 23.04 -3.49 -9.86
CA LEU A 469 24.32 -2.91 -9.42
C LEU A 469 25.28 -2.60 -10.58
N GLN A 470 24.78 -2.46 -11.81
CA GLN A 470 25.59 -1.90 -12.89
C GLN A 470 25.85 -0.41 -12.66
N ARG A 471 27.08 0.02 -12.91
CA ARG A 471 27.51 1.41 -12.71
C ARG A 471 26.91 2.35 -13.74
N ASP A 472 26.84 1.88 -14.98
CA ASP A 472 26.21 2.60 -16.07
C ASP A 472 24.69 2.44 -15.98
N ALA A 473 24.00 3.51 -15.56
CA ALA A 473 22.55 3.53 -15.42
C ALA A 473 21.81 3.20 -16.73
N SER A 474 22.41 3.40 -17.91
CA SER A 474 21.77 3.04 -19.18
C SER A 474 21.61 1.53 -19.36
N LYS A 475 22.54 0.74 -18.81
CA LYS A 475 22.54 -0.73 -18.88
C LYS A 475 21.72 -1.37 -17.75
N ARG A 476 21.51 -0.63 -16.66
CA ARG A 476 20.68 -1.05 -15.52
C ARG A 476 19.20 -1.17 -15.93
N PRO A 477 18.46 -2.21 -15.55
CA PRO A 477 17.01 -2.26 -15.73
C PRO A 477 16.31 -1.18 -14.88
N SER A 478 15.13 -0.73 -15.30
CA SER A 478 14.26 0.09 -14.44
C SER A 478 13.66 -0.76 -13.31
N ALA A 479 13.09 -0.10 -12.30
CA ALA A 479 12.39 -0.78 -11.21
C ALA A 479 11.22 -1.65 -11.72
N ARG A 480 10.37 -1.15 -12.64
CA ARG A 480 9.33 -1.94 -13.31
C ARG A 480 9.87 -3.19 -14.00
N VAL A 481 10.93 -3.06 -14.81
CA VAL A 481 11.52 -4.20 -15.53
C VAL A 481 12.08 -5.22 -14.54
N ALA A 482 12.78 -4.77 -13.49
CA ALA A 482 13.30 -5.63 -12.45
C ALA A 482 12.20 -6.35 -11.65
N ALA A 483 11.11 -5.65 -11.30
CA ALA A 483 9.94 -6.24 -10.66
C ALA A 483 9.30 -7.32 -11.54
N ASN A 484 9.14 -7.04 -12.85
CA ASN A 484 8.62 -8.02 -13.81
C ASN A 484 9.52 -9.25 -13.94
N VAL A 485 10.85 -9.08 -13.95
CA VAL A 485 11.80 -10.20 -13.94
C VAL A 485 11.58 -11.10 -12.72
N LEU A 486 11.47 -10.52 -11.52
CA LEU A 486 11.22 -11.30 -10.30
C LEU A 486 9.85 -11.96 -10.33
N HIS A 487 8.81 -11.27 -10.80
CA HIS A 487 7.48 -11.84 -10.91
C HIS A 487 7.46 -13.05 -11.86
N LEU A 488 8.11 -12.94 -13.03
CA LEU A 488 8.24 -14.03 -13.99
C LEU A 488 9.09 -15.19 -13.44
N SER A 489 10.14 -14.90 -12.69
CA SER A 489 10.95 -15.92 -12.01
C SER A 489 10.13 -16.65 -10.92
N LEU A 490 9.28 -15.93 -10.19
CA LEU A 490 8.47 -16.48 -9.11
C LEU A 490 7.26 -17.29 -9.61
N TRP A 491 6.56 -16.82 -10.63
CA TRP A 491 5.24 -17.37 -11.03
C TRP A 491 5.07 -17.58 -12.54
N GLY A 492 6.14 -17.43 -13.34
CA GLY A 492 6.10 -17.47 -14.80
C GLY A 492 6.85 -18.63 -15.46
N GLU A 493 7.33 -19.64 -14.71
CA GLU A 493 8.15 -20.74 -15.25
C GLU A 493 7.54 -21.44 -16.47
N ASP A 494 6.25 -21.77 -16.42
CA ASP A 494 5.52 -22.42 -17.53
C ASP A 494 5.47 -21.55 -18.80
N THR A 495 5.49 -20.22 -18.63
CA THR A 495 5.43 -19.25 -19.73
C THR A 495 6.81 -19.06 -20.37
N LEU A 496 7.87 -19.06 -19.54
CA LEU A 496 9.26 -18.92 -19.97
C LEU A 496 9.83 -20.19 -20.63
N ALA A 497 9.27 -21.37 -20.34
CA ALA A 497 9.67 -22.63 -20.97
C ALA A 497 9.38 -22.69 -22.49
N LEU A 498 8.54 -21.78 -22.99
CA LEU A 498 8.21 -21.67 -24.41
C LEU A 498 9.35 -20.95 -25.13
N LYS A 499 10.08 -21.65 -26.01
CA LYS A 499 11.21 -21.09 -26.80
C LYS A 499 10.86 -19.90 -27.72
N ASN A 500 9.60 -19.49 -27.79
CA ASN A 500 9.11 -18.28 -28.45
C ASN A 500 7.88 -17.80 -27.67
N LEU A 501 8.02 -16.74 -26.89
CA LEU A 501 6.92 -16.14 -26.13
C LEU A 501 5.97 -15.44 -27.11
N LYS A 502 5.04 -16.20 -27.70
CA LYS A 502 4.03 -15.63 -28.59
C LYS A 502 3.03 -14.81 -27.76
N LEU A 503 2.63 -13.65 -28.29
CA LEU A 503 1.76 -12.68 -27.61
C LEU A 503 0.46 -13.32 -27.09
N ASP A 504 -0.14 -14.22 -27.86
CA ASP A 504 -1.34 -14.99 -27.51
C ASP A 504 -1.16 -15.85 -26.26
N LYS A 505 -0.01 -16.51 -26.11
CA LYS A 505 0.32 -17.32 -24.92
C LYS A 505 0.57 -16.46 -23.69
N MET A 506 1.23 -15.31 -23.87
CA MET A 506 1.44 -14.35 -22.78
C MET A 506 0.10 -13.78 -22.29
N VAL A 507 -0.80 -13.40 -23.20
CA VAL A 507 -2.16 -12.96 -22.86
C VAL A 507 -2.93 -14.07 -22.14
N GLY A 508 -2.85 -15.32 -22.61
CA GLY A 508 -3.46 -16.46 -21.95
C GLY A 508 -2.97 -16.66 -20.50
N TRP A 509 -1.65 -16.59 -20.28
CA TRP A 509 -1.09 -16.67 -18.93
C TRP A 509 -1.49 -15.48 -18.05
N LEU A 510 -1.49 -14.24 -18.58
CA LEU A 510 -1.93 -13.06 -17.84
C LEU A 510 -3.40 -13.15 -17.41
N LEU A 511 -4.26 -13.71 -18.28
CA LEU A 511 -5.66 -13.99 -17.95
C LEU A 511 -5.79 -15.05 -16.84
N GLN A 512 -4.98 -16.11 -16.89
CA GLN A 512 -4.92 -17.13 -15.83
C GLN A 512 -4.46 -16.53 -14.50
N GLN A 513 -3.40 -15.72 -14.49
CA GLN A 513 -2.91 -15.02 -13.30
C GLN A 513 -3.97 -14.08 -12.74
N SER A 514 -4.68 -13.35 -13.61
CA SER A 514 -5.78 -12.48 -13.21
C SER A 514 -6.91 -13.25 -12.53
N ALA A 515 -7.35 -14.36 -13.12
CA ALA A 515 -8.37 -15.22 -12.55
C ALA A 515 -7.92 -15.82 -11.20
N ALA A 516 -6.71 -16.38 -11.14
CA ALA A 516 -6.15 -16.98 -9.93
C ALA A 516 -6.04 -15.95 -8.79
N THR A 517 -5.56 -14.74 -9.09
CA THR A 517 -5.40 -13.67 -8.09
C THR A 517 -6.76 -13.19 -7.57
N LEU A 518 -7.76 -13.04 -8.44
CA LEU A 518 -9.12 -12.66 -8.04
C LEU A 518 -9.81 -13.73 -7.20
N LEU A 519 -9.54 -15.01 -7.46
CA LEU A 519 -10.06 -16.14 -6.68
C LEU A 519 -9.36 -16.26 -5.33
N ALA A 520 -8.03 -16.17 -5.30
CA ALA A 520 -7.23 -16.23 -4.08
C ALA A 520 -7.60 -15.12 -3.09
N ASN A 521 -7.70 -13.88 -3.56
CA ASN A 521 -8.11 -12.73 -2.76
C ASN A 521 -9.52 -12.87 -2.14
N ARG A 522 -10.35 -13.78 -2.67
CA ARG A 522 -11.71 -14.05 -2.17
C ARG A 522 -11.84 -15.25 -1.26
N LEU A 523 -10.95 -16.23 -1.41
CA LEU A 523 -11.01 -17.50 -0.69
C LEU A 523 -10.32 -17.43 0.67
N THR A 524 -9.28 -16.61 0.82
CA THR A 524 -8.47 -16.62 2.05
C THR A 524 -8.91 -15.63 3.12
N GLU A 525 -9.78 -14.64 2.85
CA GLU A 525 -10.09 -13.50 3.75
C GLU A 525 -8.85 -12.76 4.34
N LYS A 526 -7.65 -13.19 3.97
CA LYS A 526 -6.35 -12.77 4.46
C LYS A 526 -5.64 -12.05 3.32
N ASN A 527 -5.34 -10.77 3.52
CA ASN A 527 -4.46 -9.98 2.67
C ASN A 527 -3.03 -10.57 2.74
N CYS A 528 -2.73 -11.59 1.94
CA CYS A 528 -1.37 -12.14 1.88
C CYS A 528 -0.49 -11.36 0.89
N VAL A 529 0.79 -11.21 1.23
CA VAL A 529 1.77 -10.42 0.46
C VAL A 529 1.83 -10.89 -0.99
N GLU A 530 1.89 -12.20 -1.24
CA GLU A 530 2.00 -12.74 -2.60
C GLU A 530 0.80 -12.37 -3.48
N THR A 531 -0.41 -12.45 -2.94
CA THR A 531 -1.63 -12.06 -3.68
C THR A 531 -1.57 -10.57 -4.01
N LYS A 532 -1.07 -9.73 -3.09
CA LYS A 532 -0.91 -8.31 -3.35
C LYS A 532 0.13 -8.04 -4.44
N MET A 533 1.26 -8.74 -4.44
CA MET A 533 2.28 -8.60 -5.48
C MET A 533 1.75 -8.98 -6.87
N LYS A 534 0.98 -10.07 -6.96
CA LYS A 534 0.31 -10.45 -8.23
C LYS A 534 -0.70 -9.40 -8.68
N MET A 535 -1.47 -8.81 -7.77
CA MET A 535 -2.39 -7.73 -8.10
C MET A 535 -1.67 -6.49 -8.64
N LEU A 536 -0.56 -6.08 -8.01
CA LEU A 536 0.24 -4.95 -8.46
C LEU A 536 0.85 -5.18 -9.83
N PHE A 537 1.43 -6.37 -10.05
CA PHE A 537 1.96 -6.78 -11.34
C PHE A 537 0.91 -6.63 -12.43
N LEU A 538 -0.28 -7.18 -12.22
CA LEU A 538 -1.39 -7.10 -13.19
C LEU A 538 -1.90 -5.67 -13.41
N ALA A 539 -1.93 -4.84 -12.36
CA ALA A 539 -2.39 -3.46 -12.44
C ALA A 539 -1.41 -2.56 -13.21
N ASN A 540 -0.11 -2.89 -13.21
CA ASN A 540 0.97 -2.11 -13.80
C ASN A 540 1.61 -2.79 -15.03
N LEU A 541 0.82 -3.60 -15.76
CA LEU A 541 1.29 -4.30 -16.96
C LEU A 541 1.57 -3.33 -18.11
N GLU A 542 2.85 -3.16 -18.43
CA GLU A 542 3.31 -2.51 -19.64
C GLU A 542 3.99 -3.53 -20.56
N TYR A 543 3.52 -3.61 -21.81
CA TYR A 543 4.01 -4.61 -22.77
C TYR A 543 5.52 -4.49 -23.00
N GLU A 544 6.05 -3.27 -23.13
CA GLU A 544 7.46 -3.02 -23.39
C GLU A 544 8.33 -3.48 -22.21
N ALA A 545 7.96 -3.10 -20.98
CA ALA A 545 8.69 -3.49 -19.78
C ALA A 545 8.61 -5.01 -19.52
N LEU A 546 7.47 -5.64 -19.77
CA LEU A 546 7.30 -7.10 -19.67
C LEU A 546 8.14 -7.83 -20.73
N SER A 547 8.14 -7.33 -21.96
CA SER A 547 8.94 -7.88 -23.06
C SER A 547 10.43 -7.78 -22.76
N GLN A 548 10.88 -6.65 -22.22
CA GLN A 548 12.27 -6.47 -21.80
C GLN A 548 12.65 -7.42 -20.66
N ALA A 549 11.79 -7.60 -19.66
CA ALA A 549 12.00 -8.55 -18.58
C ALA A 549 12.13 -9.99 -19.09
N ALA A 550 11.26 -10.41 -20.00
CA ALA A 550 11.33 -11.73 -20.63
C ALA A 550 12.63 -11.91 -21.42
N LEU A 551 13.05 -10.91 -22.21
CA LEU A 551 14.30 -10.96 -22.97
C LEU A 551 15.54 -11.10 -22.07
N LEU A 552 15.58 -10.38 -20.94
CA LEU A 552 16.65 -10.52 -19.94
C LEU A 552 16.73 -11.95 -19.41
N LEU A 553 15.59 -12.52 -19.02
CA LEU A 553 15.50 -13.91 -18.54
C LEU A 553 15.98 -14.91 -19.60
N TYR A 554 15.56 -14.76 -20.86
CA TYR A 554 16.04 -15.61 -21.95
C TYR A 554 17.55 -15.50 -22.15
N ALA A 555 18.10 -14.28 -22.13
CA ALA A 555 19.53 -14.05 -22.31
C ALA A 555 20.35 -14.72 -21.19
N TRP A 556 19.93 -14.56 -19.93
CA TRP A 556 20.63 -15.15 -18.78
C TRP A 556 20.56 -16.68 -18.76
N ARG A 557 19.42 -17.26 -19.18
CA ARG A 557 19.25 -18.72 -19.26
C ARG A 557 19.98 -19.34 -20.45
N ALA A 558 20.13 -18.61 -21.57
CA ALA A 558 20.82 -19.08 -22.76
C ALA A 558 22.36 -19.05 -22.63
N ALA A 559 22.90 -18.16 -21.79
CA ALA A 559 24.34 -18.03 -21.57
C ALA A 559 24.71 -18.15 -20.07
N PRO A 560 24.55 -19.33 -19.44
CA PRO A 560 24.87 -19.50 -18.01
C PRO A 560 26.34 -19.23 -17.67
N CYS A 561 27.25 -19.38 -18.64
CA CYS A 561 28.71 -19.41 -18.43
C CYS A 561 29.50 -18.21 -19.00
N GLN A 562 28.88 -17.20 -19.62
CA GLN A 562 29.63 -16.11 -20.28
C GLN A 562 29.82 -14.82 -19.43
N LEU A 563 29.38 -14.82 -18.17
CA LEU A 563 29.50 -13.66 -17.26
C LEU A 563 29.98 -14.05 -15.86
N MET A 564 30.68 -15.20 -15.74
CA MET A 564 31.40 -15.57 -14.51
C MET A 564 32.66 -14.73 -14.33
#